data_AF-A0A7C1M714-F1
#
_entry.id   AF-A0A7C1M714-F1
#
_cell.length_a   1.000
_cell.length_b   1.000
_cell.length_c   1.000
_cell.angle_alpha   90.00
_cell.angle_beta   90.00
_cell.angle_gamma   90.00
#
_symmetry.space_group_name_H-M   'P 1'
#
loop_
_entity.id
_entity.type
_entity.pdbx_description
1 polymer ?
#
loop_
_entity_poly.entity_id
_entity_poly.type
_entity_poly.pdbx_seq_one_letter_code
_entity_poly.pdbx_strand_id
1 'polypeptide(L)'
;PELSGLLKTAVGDEGLERESQNRLRASLELFKARLLKGVLHEVGHGFGLEHCTNQCVMNPPASMEEWDSRVPGYCRTCFLRLRSNMSPDYHQ
;
A
#
# COMPACT_ATOMS: atom_id res chain seq x y z
N PRO A 1 -10.38 -40.62 -1.67
CA PRO A 1 -11.07 -39.42 -2.22
C PRO A 1 -10.10 -38.24 -2.29
N GLU A 2 -9.97 -37.59 -3.45
CA GLU A 2 -9.13 -36.38 -3.56
C GLU A 2 -9.64 -35.27 -2.62
N LEU A 3 -8.73 -34.56 -1.96
CA LEU A 3 -9.01 -33.46 -1.04
C LEU A 3 -9.92 -32.39 -1.69
N SER A 4 -9.72 -32.17 -2.99
CA SER A 4 -10.57 -31.33 -3.84
C SER A 4 -12.04 -31.77 -3.85
N GLY A 5 -12.30 -33.08 -3.95
CA GLY A 5 -13.65 -33.64 -3.95
C GLY A 5 -14.35 -33.53 -2.59
N LEU A 6 -13.61 -33.66 -1.48
CA LEU A 6 -14.13 -33.49 -0.12
C LEU A 6 -14.43 -32.02 0.22
N LEU A 7 -13.60 -31.08 -0.25
CA LEU A 7 -13.83 -29.64 -0.10
C LEU A 7 -15.06 -29.17 -0.89
N LYS A 8 -15.24 -29.67 -2.12
CA LYS A 8 -16.41 -29.37 -2.96
C LYS A 8 -17.73 -29.85 -2.32
N THR A 9 -17.73 -31.02 -1.69
CA THR A 9 -18.91 -31.55 -0.99
C THR A 9 -19.21 -30.83 0.33
N ALA A 10 -18.19 -30.31 1.02
CA ALA A 10 -18.36 -29.60 2.29
C ALA A 10 -18.82 -28.14 2.13
N VAL A 11 -18.41 -27.45 1.06
CA VAL A 11 -18.60 -25.99 0.90
C VAL A 11 -19.61 -25.63 -0.21
N GLY A 12 -19.88 -26.53 -1.17
CA GLY A 12 -20.70 -26.25 -2.35
C GLY A 12 -19.97 -25.37 -3.38
N ASP A 13 -20.35 -25.49 -4.65
CA ASP A 13 -19.70 -24.80 -5.78
C ASP A 13 -19.77 -23.25 -5.62
N GLU A 14 -20.94 -22.74 -5.23
CA GLU A 14 -21.17 -21.32 -4.93
C GLU A 14 -20.30 -20.80 -3.76
N GLY A 15 -19.98 -21.66 -2.80
CA GLY A 15 -19.13 -21.30 -1.65
C GLY A 15 -17.66 -21.13 -2.03
N LEU A 16 -17.16 -21.99 -2.93
CA LEU A 16 -15.80 -21.89 -3.47
C LEU A 16 -15.64 -20.67 -4.37
N GLU A 17 -16.64 -20.35 -5.19
CA GLU A 17 -16.67 -19.15 -6.02
C GLU A 17 -16.67 -17.87 -5.17
N ARG A 18 -17.51 -17.82 -4.13
CA ARG A 18 -17.58 -16.68 -3.22
C ARG A 18 -16.30 -16.49 -2.41
N GLU A 19 -15.65 -17.57 -1.96
CA GLU A 19 -14.34 -17.48 -1.31
C GLU A 19 -13.27 -16.94 -2.27
N SER A 20 -13.26 -17.43 -3.51
CA SER A 20 -12.35 -16.95 -4.56
C SER A 20 -12.55 -15.47 -4.85
N GLN A 21 -13.80 -15.01 -4.97
CA GLN A 21 -14.15 -13.60 -5.14
C GLN A 21 -13.70 -12.74 -3.96
N ASN A 22 -13.90 -13.22 -2.72
CA ASN A 22 -13.46 -12.50 -1.53
C ASN A 22 -11.94 -12.35 -1.47
N ARG A 23 -11.19 -13.40 -1.82
CA ARG A 23 -9.72 -13.35 -1.91
C ARG A 23 -9.28 -12.33 -2.96
N LEU A 24 -9.89 -12.35 -4.15
CA LEU A 24 -9.58 -11.39 -5.20
C LEU A 24 -9.84 -9.95 -4.74
N ARG A 25 -10.97 -9.70 -4.06
CA ARG A 25 -11.31 -8.39 -3.51
C ARG A 25 -10.28 -7.94 -2.48
N ALA A 26 -9.92 -8.81 -1.54
CA ALA A 26 -8.91 -8.50 -0.52
C ALA A 26 -7.54 -8.20 -1.15
N SER A 27 -7.11 -8.99 -2.14
CA SER A 27 -5.88 -8.75 -2.90
C SER A 27 -5.91 -7.43 -3.65
N LEU A 28 -7.05 -7.06 -4.24
CA LEU A 28 -7.20 -5.79 -4.94
C LEU A 28 -7.11 -4.60 -3.99
N GLU A 29 -7.76 -4.66 -2.83
CA GLU A 29 -7.66 -3.58 -1.83
C GLU A 29 -6.25 -3.44 -1.26
N LEU A 30 -5.56 -4.56 -1.02
CA LEU A 30 -4.15 -4.54 -0.62
C LEU A 30 -3.26 -3.92 -1.72
N PHE A 31 -3.48 -4.30 -2.98
CA PHE A 31 -2.76 -3.73 -4.11
C PHE A 31 -2.97 -2.21 -4.22
N LYS A 32 -4.21 -1.73 -4.13
CA LYS A 32 -4.51 -0.28 -4.14
C LYS A 32 -3.81 0.46 -3.00
N ALA A 33 -3.82 -0.10 -1.80
CA ALA A 33 -3.15 0.50 -0.65
C ALA A 33 -1.62 0.59 -0.86
N ARG A 34 -1.00 -0.46 -1.38
CA ARG A 34 0.44 -0.48 -1.72
C ARG A 34 0.76 0.54 -2.81
N LEU A 35 -0.06 0.60 -3.86
CA LEU A 35 0.12 1.52 -4.98
C LEU A 35 0.03 2.98 -4.51
N LEU A 36 -0.97 3.31 -3.68
CA LEU A 36 -1.12 4.66 -3.12
C LEU A 36 0.13 5.08 -2.33
N LYS A 37 0.62 4.21 -1.44
CA LYS A 37 1.83 4.50 -0.65
C LYS A 37 3.06 4.71 -1.54
N GLY A 38 3.21 3.88 -2.57
CA GLY A 38 4.34 3.96 -3.51
C GLY A 38 4.29 5.23 -4.35
N VAL A 39 3.11 5.57 -4.90
CA VAL A 39 2.92 6.83 -5.63
C VAL A 39 3.25 8.03 -4.74
N LEU A 40 2.81 8.05 -3.48
CA LEU A 40 3.17 9.14 -2.55
C LEU A 40 4.68 9.20 -2.26
N HIS A 41 5.36 8.05 -2.15
CA HIS A 41 6.81 7.99 -1.96
C HIS A 41 7.55 8.64 -3.14
N GLU A 42 7.24 8.21 -4.37
CA GLU A 42 7.90 8.73 -5.58
C GLU A 42 7.53 10.18 -5.87
N VAL A 43 6.28 10.59 -5.61
CA VAL A 43 5.89 12.01 -5.66
C VAL A 43 6.71 12.84 -4.67
N GLY A 44 6.96 12.31 -3.47
CA GLY A 44 7.84 12.96 -2.49
C GLY A 44 9.24 13.19 -3.06
N HIS A 45 9.85 12.17 -3.67
CA HIS A 45 11.12 12.30 -4.36
C HIS A 45 11.07 13.32 -5.51
N GLY A 46 9.99 13.34 -6.29
CA GLY A 46 9.76 14.34 -7.34
C GLY A 46 9.75 15.79 -6.84
N PHE A 47 9.40 16.01 -5.57
CA PHE A 47 9.47 17.31 -4.89
C PHE A 47 10.69 17.44 -3.97
N GLY A 48 11.73 16.62 -4.12
CA GLY A 48 13.00 16.77 -3.38
C GLY A 48 12.98 16.30 -1.93
N LEU A 49 12.05 15.42 -1.54
CA LEU A 49 12.13 14.75 -0.25
C LEU A 49 13.11 13.57 -0.33
N GLU A 50 14.03 13.51 0.63
CA GLU A 50 14.87 12.34 0.86
C GLU A 50 14.16 11.29 1.74
N HIS A 51 14.75 10.10 1.80
CA HIS A 51 14.32 9.07 2.74
C HIS A 51 14.26 9.59 4.19
N CYS A 52 13.31 9.06 4.95
CA CYS A 52 13.15 9.39 6.36
C CYS A 52 13.04 8.14 7.24
N THR A 53 13.10 8.28 8.55
CA THR A 53 13.01 7.16 9.51
C THR A 53 11.72 7.17 10.34
N ASN A 54 10.81 8.12 10.08
CA ASN A 54 9.54 8.25 10.79
C ASN A 54 8.47 7.29 10.25
N GLN A 55 7.32 7.20 10.91
CA GLN A 55 6.11 6.62 10.31
C GLN A 55 5.66 7.52 9.15
N CYS A 56 6.06 7.16 7.94
CA CYS A 56 5.93 7.98 6.74
C CYS A 56 6.09 7.10 5.50
N VAL A 57 5.43 7.47 4.41
CA VAL A 57 5.66 6.86 3.09
C VAL A 57 7.10 7.04 2.60
N MET A 58 7.81 8.09 3.02
CA MET A 58 9.23 8.32 2.67
C MET A 58 10.21 7.46 3.46
N ASN A 59 9.76 6.65 4.41
CA ASN A 59 10.63 5.68 5.07
C ASN A 59 10.66 4.41 4.22
N PRO A 60 11.81 3.91 3.77
CA PRO A 60 11.86 2.62 3.08
C PRO A 60 11.41 1.49 4.02
N PRO A 61 10.50 0.59 3.60
CA PRO A 61 10.18 -0.59 4.39
C PRO A 61 11.29 -1.64 4.27
N ALA A 62 11.55 -2.37 5.35
CA ALA A 62 12.44 -3.54 5.34
C ALA A 62 11.76 -4.79 4.77
N SER A 63 10.42 -4.84 4.77
CA SER A 63 9.63 -5.94 4.22
C SER A 63 8.25 -5.49 3.72
N MET A 64 7.57 -6.37 2.97
CA MET A 64 6.20 -6.10 2.49
C MET A 64 5.18 -6.06 3.63
N GLU A 65 5.37 -6.85 4.68
CA GLU A 65 4.52 -6.86 5.88
C GLU A 65 4.62 -5.51 6.60
N GLU A 66 5.83 -4.97 6.72
CA GLU A 66 6.02 -3.64 7.27
C GLU A 66 5.34 -2.58 6.39
N TRP A 67 5.56 -2.66 5.07
CA TRP A 67 4.90 -1.76 4.12
C TRP A 67 3.38 -1.78 4.24
N ASP A 68 2.79 -2.97 4.37
CA ASP A 68 1.35 -3.17 4.52
C ASP A 68 0.81 -2.59 5.82
N SER A 69 1.56 -2.72 6.92
CA SER A 69 1.18 -2.21 8.25
C SER A 69 1.18 -0.69 8.38
N ARG A 70 1.97 0.01 7.55
CA ARG A 70 2.14 1.47 7.64
C ARG A 70 0.91 2.23 7.16
N VAL A 71 0.63 3.37 7.79
CA VAL A 71 -0.42 4.29 7.34
C VAL A 71 0.01 5.03 6.06
N PRO A 72 -0.90 5.25 5.09
CA PRO A 72 -0.60 6.05 3.91
C PRO A 72 -0.53 7.54 4.30
N GLY A 73 0.65 8.14 4.23
CA GLY A 73 0.84 9.57 4.44
C GLY A 73 2.27 10.00 4.74
N TYR A 74 2.50 11.31 4.62
CA TYR A 74 3.75 11.93 5.05
C TYR A 74 3.71 12.23 6.55
N CYS A 75 4.83 12.01 7.26
CA CYS A 75 4.96 12.55 8.61
C CYS A 75 4.98 14.08 8.58
N ARG A 76 4.76 14.73 9.74
CA ARG A 76 4.73 16.19 9.87
C ARG A 76 5.93 16.88 9.21
N THR A 77 7.14 16.33 9.39
CA THR A 77 8.37 16.90 8.83
C THR A 77 8.40 16.82 7.31
N CYS A 78 8.09 15.67 6.73
CA CYS A 78 8.03 15.49 5.27
C CYS A 78 6.92 16.35 4.65
N PHE A 79 5.75 16.44 5.29
CA PHE A 79 4.66 17.27 4.82
C PHE A 79 5.03 18.77 4.77
N LEU A 80 5.71 19.28 5.81
CA LEU A 80 6.17 20.67 5.83
C LEU A 80 7.20 20.94 4.74
N ARG A 81 8.15 20.02 4.52
CA ARG A 81 9.13 20.12 3.42
C ARG A 81 8.47 20.09 2.05
N LEU A 82 7.53 19.15 1.84
CA LEU A 82 6.78 19.05 0.60
C LEU A 82 6.06 20.36 0.28
N ARG A 83 5.37 20.94 1.28
CA ARG A 83 4.68 22.21 1.12
C ARG A 83 5.65 23.36 0.79
N SER A 84 6.83 23.40 1.40
CA SER A 84 7.85 24.39 1.08
C SER A 84 8.37 24.22 -0.36
N ASN A 85 8.64 22.99 -0.79
CA ASN A 85 9.20 22.71 -2.11
C ASN A 85 8.17 22.88 -3.24
N MET A 86 6.87 22.88 -2.93
CA MET A 86 5.80 23.23 -3.85
C MET A 86 5.56 24.74 -3.99
N SER A 87 6.20 25.58 -3.16
CA SER A 87 6.01 27.03 -3.25
C SER A 87 6.65 27.56 -4.54
N PRO A 88 6.03 28.54 -5.23
CA PRO A 88 6.54 29.09 -6.48
C PRO A 88 7.96 29.64 -6.37
N ASP A 89 8.36 30.02 -5.16
CA ASP A 89 9.66 30.62 -4.85
C ASP A 89 10.80 29.58 -4.78
N TYR A 90 10.51 28.27 -4.81
CA TYR A 90 11.50 27.19 -4.66
C TYR A 90 12.37 26.95 -5.91
N HIS A 91 11.96 27.45 -7.08
CA HIS A 91 12.69 27.27 -8.34
C HIS A 91 13.55 28.47 -8.77
N GLN A 92 13.84 29.39 -7.84
CA GLN A 92 14.74 30.53 -8.07
C GLN A 92 16.04 30.35 -7.29
#